data_AF-A0A917GB12-F1
#
_entry.id   AF-A0A917GB12-F1
#
_cell.length_a   1.000
_cell.length_b   1.000
_cell.length_c   1.000
_cell.angle_alpha   90.00
_cell.angle_beta   90.00
_cell.angle_gamma   90.00
#
_symmetry.space_group_name_H-M   'P 1'
#
loop_
_entity.id
_entity.type
_entity.pdbx_description
1 polymer ?
#
loop_
_entity_poly.entity_id
_entity_poly.type
_entity_poly.pdbx_seq_one_letter_code
_entity_poly.pdbx_strand_id
1 'polypeptide(L)'
;MKISIIKTITSILLVLSIGSILAGYLLDVTYSQKLIGFGVVGLFLLVFPLFSYYRWKDRDMKDYMINKENLDKMREYKEKKGS
;
A
#
# COMPACT_ATOMS: atom_id res chain seq x y z
N MET A 1 -10.09 10.99 -9.18
CA MET A 1 -9.90 9.52 -9.29
C MET A 1 -10.29 8.87 -7.96
N LYS A 2 -11.27 7.97 -7.94
CA LYS A 2 -11.74 7.30 -6.70
C LYS A 2 -10.60 6.47 -6.09
N ILE A 3 -10.44 6.51 -4.76
CA ILE A 3 -9.44 5.72 -4.02
C ILE A 3 -9.58 4.21 -4.30
N SER A 4 -10.81 3.73 -4.48
CA SER A 4 -11.11 2.36 -4.92
C SER A 4 -10.40 1.97 -6.23
N ILE A 5 -10.29 2.90 -7.18
CA ILE A 5 -9.61 2.66 -8.46
C ILE A 5 -8.10 2.49 -8.27
N ILE A 6 -7.47 3.33 -7.42
CA ILE A 6 -6.03 3.26 -7.15
C ILE A 6 -5.67 1.94 -6.44
N LYS A 7 -6.53 1.49 -5.53
CA LYS A 7 -6.39 0.19 -4.86
C LYS A 7 -6.38 -0.96 -5.87
N THR A 8 -7.34 -0.99 -6.79
CA THR A 8 -7.42 -2.03 -7.83
C THR A 8 -6.21 -1.99 -8.76
N ILE A 9 -5.78 -0.81 -9.21
CA ILE A 9 -4.59 -0.64 -10.07
C ILE A 9 -3.34 -1.17 -9.37
N THR A 10 -3.13 -0.82 -8.09
CA THR A 10 -1.95 -1.27 -7.34
C THR A 10 -1.95 -2.79 -7.16
N SER A 11 -3.13 -3.38 -6.90
CA SER A 11 -3.28 -4.84 -6.80
C SER A 11 -2.95 -5.54 -8.12
N ILE A 12 -3.37 -4.98 -9.26
CA ILE A 12 -3.07 -5.54 -10.58
C ILE A 12 -1.56 -5.44 -10.86
N LEU A 13 -0.93 -4.29 -10.61
CA LEU A 13 0.51 -4.13 -10.80
C LEU A 13 1.33 -5.08 -9.94
N LEU A 14 0.90 -5.33 -8.70
CA LEU A 14 1.54 -6.30 -7.80
C LEU A 14 1.53 -7.70 -8.43
N VAL A 15 0.35 -8.17 -8.87
CA VAL A 15 0.19 -9.50 -9.49
C VAL A 15 1.00 -9.60 -10.78
N LEU A 16 1.01 -8.55 -11.61
CA LEU A 16 1.82 -8.49 -12.83
C LEU A 16 3.32 -8.58 -12.55
N SER A 17 3.79 -7.88 -11.52
CA SER A 17 5.20 -7.89 -11.13
C SER A 17 5.62 -9.27 -10.60
N ILE A 18 4.79 -9.88 -9.75
CA ILE A 18 5.01 -11.24 -9.26
C ILE A 18 4.97 -12.24 -10.41
N GLY A 19 4.01 -12.10 -11.33
CA GLY A 19 3.90 -12.93 -12.53
C GLY A 19 5.14 -12.82 -13.43
N SER A 20 5.69 -11.62 -13.61
CA SER A 20 6.91 -11.40 -14.39
C SER A 20 8.15 -12.03 -13.74
N ILE A 21 8.27 -11.95 -12.41
CA ILE A 21 9.35 -12.60 -11.65
C ILE A 21 9.22 -14.13 -11.75
N LEU A 22 8.03 -14.67 -11.53
CA LEU A 22 7.76 -16.12 -11.65
C LEU A 22 8.01 -16.60 -13.08
N ALA A 23 7.56 -15.86 -14.09
CA ALA A 23 7.83 -16.19 -15.49
C ALA A 23 9.33 -16.19 -15.78
N GLY A 24 10.10 -15.25 -15.23
CA GLY A 24 11.55 -15.24 -15.38
C GLY A 24 12.25 -16.42 -14.69
N TYR A 25 11.69 -16.97 -13.62
CA TYR A 25 12.23 -18.17 -12.97
C TYR A 25 11.78 -19.49 -13.61
N LEU A 26 10.58 -19.53 -14.18
CA LEU A 26 9.97 -20.74 -14.75
C LEU A 26 10.26 -20.92 -16.24
N LEU A 27 10.50 -19.82 -16.98
CA LEU A 27 10.82 -19.87 -18.40
C LEU A 27 12.34 -19.84 -18.60
N ASP A 28 12.87 -20.87 -19.25
CA ASP A 28 14.28 -20.96 -19.63
C ASP A 28 14.55 -20.13 -20.90
N VAL A 29 14.35 -18.82 -20.78
CA VAL A 29 14.57 -17.84 -21.84
C VAL A 29 15.83 -17.03 -21.56
N THR A 30 16.58 -16.68 -22.59
CA THR A 30 17.83 -15.89 -22.48
C THR A 30 17.65 -14.50 -21.86
N TYR A 31 16.41 -14.00 -21.75
CA TYR A 31 16.06 -12.73 -21.14
C TYR A 31 15.35 -12.87 -19.78
N SER A 32 15.41 -14.05 -19.16
CA SER A 32 14.83 -14.36 -17.84
C SER A 32 15.24 -13.36 -16.75
N GLN A 33 16.55 -13.07 -16.64
CA GLN A 33 17.06 -12.09 -15.68
C GLN A 33 16.54 -10.67 -15.92
N LYS A 34 16.29 -10.30 -17.18
CA LYS A 34 15.71 -8.99 -17.52
C LYS A 34 14.24 -8.90 -17.10
N LEU A 35 13.48 -9.99 -17.23
CA LEU A 35 12.10 -10.08 -16.73
C LEU A 35 12.05 -9.93 -15.21
N ILE A 36 12.91 -10.65 -14.49
CA ILE A 36 13.00 -10.54 -13.03
C ILE A 36 13.36 -9.11 -12.62
N GLY A 37 14.38 -8.53 -13.25
CA GLY A 37 14.79 -7.15 -12.99
C GLY A 37 13.67 -6.14 -13.24
N PHE A 38 12.94 -6.29 -14.35
CA PHE A 38 11.82 -5.42 -14.68
C PHE A 38 10.67 -5.55 -13.67
N GLY A 39 10.33 -6.77 -13.26
CA GLY A 39 9.32 -7.02 -12.22
C GLY A 39 9.70 -6.41 -10.87
N VAL A 40 10.96 -6.54 -10.46
CA VAL A 40 11.46 -5.97 -9.20
C VAL A 40 11.48 -4.44 -9.24
N VAL A 41 11.96 -3.83 -10.33
CA VAL A 41 11.98 -2.36 -10.49
C VAL A 41 10.56 -1.80 -10.54
N GLY A 42 9.64 -2.46 -11.24
CA GLY A 42 8.22 -2.08 -11.26
C GLY A 42 7.57 -2.16 -9.88
N LEU A 43 7.89 -3.21 -9.11
CA LEU A 43 7.48 -3.32 -7.70
C LEU A 43 7.99 -2.13 -6.88
N PHE A 44 9.28 -1.83 -6.97
CA PHE A 44 9.93 -0.82 -6.15
C PHE A 44 9.49 0.60 -6.47
N LEU A 45 9.42 0.95 -7.75
CA LEU A 45 9.14 2.32 -8.19
C LEU A 45 7.66 2.62 -8.40
N LEU A 46 6.83 1.62 -8.71
CA LEU A 46 5.40 1.84 -8.97
C LEU A 46 4.54 1.30 -7.84
N VAL A 47 4.66 0.00 -7.54
CA VAL A 47 3.75 -0.66 -6.58
C VAL A 47 3.90 -0.05 -5.19
N PHE A 48 5.12 0.07 -4.66
CA PHE A 48 5.33 0.60 -3.32
C PHE A 48 4.86 2.06 -3.15
N PRO A 49 5.22 3.01 -4.03
CA PRO A 49 4.76 4.39 -3.91
C PRO A 49 3.25 4.54 -4.07
N LEU A 50 2.63 3.84 -5.03
CA LEU A 50 1.17 3.85 -5.17
C LEU A 50 0.50 3.26 -3.93
N PHE A 51 1.00 2.13 -3.44
CA PHE A 51 0.49 1.44 -2.25
C PHE A 51 0.52 2.35 -1.03
N SER A 52 1.67 2.97 -0.78
CA SER A 52 1.84 3.91 0.33
C SER A 52 0.89 5.09 0.20
N TYR A 53 0.79 5.67 -1.01
CA TYR A 53 -0.03 6.84 -1.26
C TYR A 53 -1.53 6.61 -0.98
N TYR A 54 -2.14 5.58 -1.56
CA TYR A 54 -3.58 5.39 -1.35
C TYR A 54 -3.90 4.87 0.06
N ARG A 55 -3.00 4.09 0.68
CA ARG A 55 -3.23 3.57 2.04
C ARG A 55 -3.12 4.64 3.12
N TRP A 56 -2.28 5.66 2.90
CA TRP A 56 -2.23 6.83 3.78
C TRP A 56 -3.39 7.80 3.54
N LYS A 57 -3.98 7.82 2.35
CA LYS A 57 -5.05 8.78 2.00
C LYS A 57 -6.34 8.62 2.82
N ASP A 58 -6.68 7.41 3.25
CA ASP A 58 -7.85 7.15 4.11
C ASP A 58 -7.56 7.29 5.61
N ARG A 59 -6.31 7.59 6.00
CA ARG A 59 -5.92 7.83 7.40
C ARG A 59 -5.82 9.33 7.62
N ASP A 60 -6.74 9.90 8.39
CA ASP A 60 -6.63 11.31 8.78
C ASP A 60 -5.45 11.44 9.76
N MET A 61 -4.36 12.09 9.34
CA MET A 61 -3.20 12.30 10.22
C MET A 61 -3.58 13.06 11.50
N LYS A 62 -4.67 13.85 11.45
CA LYS A 62 -5.15 14.62 12.58
C LYS A 62 -5.65 13.73 13.71
N ASP A 63 -6.20 12.55 13.43
CA ASP A 63 -6.66 11.61 14.46
C ASP A 63 -5.48 10.95 15.21
N TYR A 64 -4.28 10.97 14.62
CA TYR A 64 -3.07 10.41 15.21
C TYR A 64 -2.20 11.44 15.94
N MET A 65 -2.46 12.74 15.75
CA MET A 65 -1.76 13.77 16.49
C MET A 65 -2.30 13.90 17.92
N ILE A 66 -1.39 13.97 18.89
CA ILE A 66 -1.69 14.37 20.26
C ILE A 66 -2.02 15.86 20.24
N ASN A 67 -3.29 16.17 20.00
CA ASN A 67 -3.86 17.50 20.15
C ASN A 67 -4.88 17.46 21.30
N LYS A 68 -5.24 18.64 21.83
CA LYS A 68 -6.21 18.73 22.95
C LYS A 68 -7.53 18.02 22.62
N GLU A 69 -8.05 18.20 21.41
CA GLU A 69 -9.34 17.63 21.00
C GLU A 69 -9.37 16.10 21.00
N ASN A 70 -8.32 15.43 20.54
CA ASN A 70 -8.20 13.97 20.55
C ASN A 70 -7.94 13.42 21.95
N LEU A 71 -7.14 14.13 22.77
CA LEU A 71 -6.93 13.77 24.17
C LEU A 71 -8.23 13.84 24.97
N ASP A 72 -9.05 14.86 24.71
CA ASP A 72 -10.35 15.04 25.35
C ASP A 72 -11.34 13.95 24.89
N LYS A 73 -11.40 13.63 23.58
CA LYS A 73 -12.18 12.48 23.06
C LYS A 73 -11.77 11.15 23.71
N MET A 74 -10.47 10.91 23.92
CA MET A 74 -9.98 9.71 24.61
C MET A 74 -10.38 9.66 26.09
N ARG A 75 -10.41 10.81 26.77
CA ARG A 75 -10.86 10.92 28.16
C ARG A 75 -12.35 10.65 28.30
N GLU A 76 -13.18 11.29 27.48
CA GLU A 76 -14.63 11.07 27.46
C GLU A 76 -14.98 9.61 27.15
N TYR A 77 -14.26 8.98 26.22
CA TYR A 77 -14.45 7.55 25.90
C TYR A 77 -14.10 6.62 27.08
N LYS A 78 -13.13 7.00 27.92
CA LYS A 78 -12.79 6.26 29.15
C LYS A 78 -13.84 6.45 30.24
N GLU A 79 -14.35 7.67 30.42
CA GLU A 79 -15.39 7.97 31.42
C GLU A 79 -16.72 7.27 31.09
N LYS A 80 -17.14 7.25 29.81
CA LYS A 80 -18.36 6.56 29.37
C LYS A 80 -18.31 5.04 29.47
N LYS A 81 -17.12 4.45 29.51
CA LYS A 81 -16.92 2.98 29.54
C LYS A 81 -16.63 2.45 30.95
N GLY A 82 -16.36 3.35 31.90
CA GLY A 82 -16.14 3.05 33.31
C GLY A 82 -17.33 3.41 34.22
N SER A 83 -18.43 3.90 33.65
CA SER A 83 -19.74 4.08 34.30
C SER A 83 -20.73 3.04 33.78
#